data_AF-A0A0F8ZJA3-F1
#
_entry.id   AF-A0A0F8ZJA3-F1
#
_cell.length_a   1.000
_cell.length_b   1.000
_cell.length_c   1.000
_cell.angle_alpha   90.00
_cell.angle_beta   90.00
_cell.angle_gamma   90.00
#
_symmetry.space_group_name_H-M   'P 1'
#
loop_
_entity.id
_entity.type
_entity.pdbx_description
1 polymer ?
#
loop_
_entity_poly.entity_id
_entity_poly.type
_entity_poly.pdbx_seq_one_letter_code
_entity_poly.pdbx_strand_id
1 'polypeptide(L)' 'MVKQIPSNRTLGSGSGEMGQETNVDYLRRHAEEWEPPLGKGHLHLISKMDVHWRVVDRGSSVCSEPGRCHLITIRRRSQ' A
#
# COMPACT_ATOMS: atom_id res chain seq x y z
N MET A 1 9.39 3.95 -6.49
CA MET A 1 8.97 2.91 -7.45
C MET A 1 8.01 2.00 -6.69
N VAL A 2 6.78 1.79 -7.16
CA VAL A 2 5.81 0.95 -6.43
C VAL A 2 6.26 -0.50 -6.56
N LYS A 3 6.66 -1.14 -5.46
CA LYS A 3 7.04 -2.56 -5.44
C LYS A 3 5.76 -3.38 -5.68
N GLN A 4 5.68 -4.04 -6.83
CA GLN A 4 4.54 -4.90 -7.16
C GLN A 4 4.74 -6.29 -6.57
N ILE A 5 3.64 -6.91 -6.13
CA ILE A 5 3.68 -8.31 -5.73
C ILE A 5 3.78 -9.14 -7.01
N PRO A 6 4.73 -10.10 -7.13
CA PRO A 6 4.88 -10.92 -8.33
C PRO A 6 3.57 -11.60 -8.74
N SER A 7 3.30 -11.76 -10.04
CA SER A 7 2.06 -12.37 -10.54
C SER A 7 2.18 -13.87 -10.82
N ASN A 8 3.40 -14.42 -10.88
CA ASN A 8 3.71 -15.79 -11.28
C ASN A 8 3.96 -16.74 -10.08
N ARG A 9 3.16 -16.64 -9.02
CA ARG A 9 3.35 -17.41 -7.78
C ARG A 9 2.88 -18.86 -7.92
N THR A 10 3.59 -19.78 -7.26
CA THR A 10 3.30 -21.23 -7.32
C THR A 10 1.93 -21.53 -6.69
N LEU A 11 1.08 -22.23 -7.45
CA LEU A 11 -0.22 -22.72 -6.97
C LEU A 11 -0.03 -23.77 -5.87
N GLY A 12 -0.91 -23.76 -4.84
CA GLY A 12 -0.99 -24.84 -3.84
C GLY A 12 -0.36 -24.59 -2.47
N SER A 13 -0.05 -23.35 -2.08
CA SER A 13 0.55 -23.02 -0.77
C SER A 13 -0.17 -21.90 0.01
N GLY A 14 -1.41 -21.58 -0.33
CA GLY A 14 -2.11 -20.42 0.22
C GLY A 14 -3.54 -20.66 0.67
N SER A 15 -4.13 -19.64 1.28
CA SER A 15 -5.48 -19.67 1.84
C SER A 15 -6.58 -19.28 0.83
N GLY A 16 -6.27 -19.25 -0.47
CA GLY A 16 -7.23 -18.94 -1.53
C GLY A 16 -8.23 -20.07 -1.78
N GLU A 17 -9.30 -19.76 -2.53
CA GLU A 17 -10.45 -20.65 -2.80
C GLU A 17 -10.07 -22.01 -3.45
N MET A 18 -8.91 -22.07 -4.13
CA MET A 18 -8.35 -23.25 -4.79
C MET A 18 -6.94 -23.59 -4.26
N GLY A 19 -6.60 -23.16 -3.03
CA GLY A 19 -5.26 -23.36 -2.44
C GLY A 19 -4.16 -22.46 -3.02
N GLN A 20 -4.53 -21.48 -3.86
CA GLN A 20 -3.60 -20.48 -4.38
C GLN A 20 -3.16 -19.51 -3.28
N GLU A 21 -1.92 -19.04 -3.39
CA GLU A 21 -1.41 -17.95 -2.56
C GLU A 21 -2.18 -16.65 -2.80
N THR A 22 -2.75 -16.09 -1.75
CA THR A 22 -3.37 -14.76 -1.80
C THR A 22 -2.31 -13.66 -1.64
N ASN A 23 -2.65 -12.41 -1.97
CA ASN A 23 -1.77 -11.27 -1.66
C ASN A 23 -1.49 -11.13 -0.16
N VAL A 24 -2.44 -11.53 0.69
CA VAL A 24 -2.28 -11.49 2.15
C VAL A 24 -1.25 -12.53 2.59
N ASP A 25 -1.34 -13.76 2.08
CA ASP A 25 -0.38 -14.83 2.41
C ASP A 25 1.05 -14.45 2.02
N TYR A 26 1.20 -13.89 0.83
CA TYR A 26 2.49 -13.43 0.34
C TYR A 26 3.05 -12.30 1.21
N LEU A 27 2.24 -11.28 1.49
CA LEU A 27 2.66 -10.15 2.33
C LEU A 27 2.99 -10.59 3.77
N ARG A 28 2.31 -11.61 4.31
CA ARG A 28 2.66 -12.18 5.63
C ARG A 28 4.03 -12.82 5.62
N ARG A 29 4.35 -13.61 4.58
CA ARG A 29 5.64 -14.31 4.48
C ARG A 29 6.82 -13.38 4.24
N HIS A 30 6.59 -12.32 3.48
CA HIS A 30 7.66 -11.44 3.05
C HIS A 30 7.58 -10.03 3.63
N ALA A 31 6.78 -9.80 4.70
CA ALA A 31 6.48 -8.46 5.24
C ALA A 31 7.72 -7.57 5.43
N GLU A 32 8.84 -8.16 5.85
CA GLU A 32 10.12 -7.51 6.07
C GLU A 32 10.73 -6.85 4.82
N GLU A 33 10.43 -7.33 3.62
CA GLU A 33 10.91 -6.70 2.38
C GLU A 33 10.04 -5.51 1.91
N TRP A 34 8.94 -5.22 2.62
CA TRP A 34 8.02 -4.11 2.36
C TRP A 34 8.05 -3.13 3.53
N GLU A 35 9.24 -2.57 3.82
CA GLU A 35 9.35 -1.50 4.79
C GLU A 35 8.47 -0.29 4.39
N PRO A 36 7.70 0.29 5.33
CA PRO A 36 6.90 1.46 5.03
C PRO A 36 7.81 2.68 4.82
N PRO A 37 7.43 3.62 3.94
CA PRO A 37 8.17 4.87 3.80
C PRO A 37 8.04 5.68 5.10
N LEU A 38 9.13 5.81 5.86
CA LEU A 38 9.15 6.61 7.08
C LEU A 38 9.34 8.09 6.76
N GLY A 39 8.83 8.97 7.62
CA GLY A 39 8.99 10.42 7.49
C GLY A 39 7.76 11.10 6.89
N LYS A 40 7.97 12.18 6.14
CA LYS A 40 6.89 12.99 5.57
C LYS A 40 6.31 12.32 4.33
N GLY A 41 5.00 12.31 4.22
CA GLY A 41 4.28 11.84 3.05
C GLY A 41 2.97 12.59 2.87
N HIS A 42 2.23 12.23 1.83
CA HIS A 42 0.94 12.84 1.52
C HIS A 42 -0.19 11.82 1.73
N LEU A 43 -1.29 12.28 2.29
CA LEU A 43 -2.54 11.54 2.37
C LEU A 43 -3.51 12.14 1.33
N HIS A 44 -3.75 11.40 0.26
CA HIS A 44 -4.59 11.83 -0.86
C HIS A 44 -5.98 11.22 -0.80
N LEU A 45 -7.01 12.03 -1.05
CA LEU A 45 -8.38 11.57 -1.29
C LEU A 45 -8.55 11.19 -2.76
N ILE A 46 -8.61 9.89 -3.02
CA ILE A 46 -8.74 9.33 -4.37
C ILE A 46 -10.17 8.80 -4.55
N SER A 47 -10.70 9.01 -5.75
CA SER A 47 -11.91 8.35 -6.24
C SER A 47 -11.57 7.73 -7.58
N LYS A 48 -11.61 6.39 -7.66
CA LYS A 48 -11.47 5.66 -8.93
C LYS A 48 -12.62 4.69 -9.13
N MET A 49 -12.84 3.81 -8.17
CA MET A 49 -14.04 2.96 -8.08
C MET A 49 -14.80 3.31 -6.80
N ASP A 50 -14.06 3.56 -5.71
CA ASP A 50 -14.59 4.03 -4.42
C ASP A 50 -13.79 5.21 -3.89
N VAL A 51 -14.40 5.96 -2.97
CA VAL A 51 -13.75 7.06 -2.24
C VAL A 51 -12.91 6.49 -1.10
N HIS A 52 -11.60 6.71 -1.16
CA HIS A 52 -10.68 6.27 -0.11
C HIS A 52 -9.45 7.17 0.01
N TRP A 53 -8.84 7.15 1.19
CA TRP A 53 -7.59 7.85 1.45
C TRP A 53 -6.40 6.95 1.14
N ARG A 54 -5.40 7.50 0.45
CA ARG A 54 -4.19 6.79 0.06
C ARG A 54 -2.95 7.54 0.50
N VAL A 55 -2.05 6.84 1.15
CA VAL A 55 -0.71 7.33 1.46
C VAL A 55 0.16 7.28 0.21
N VAL A 56 0.85 8.37 -0.11
CA VAL A 56 1.83 8.44 -1.20
C VAL A 56 3.10 9.18 -0.75
N ASP A 57 4.24 8.78 -1.33
CA ASP A 57 5.56 9.36 -1.07
C ASP A 57 5.81 10.66 -1.85
N ARG A 58 5.22 10.77 -3.04
CA ARG A 58 5.39 11.90 -3.97
C ARG A 58 4.09 12.67 -4.15
N GLY A 59 4.24 13.98 -4.34
CA GLY A 59 3.14 14.83 -4.76
C GLY A 59 2.56 14.41 -6.11
N SER A 60 1.28 14.70 -6.31
CA SER A 60 0.54 14.41 -7.55
C SER A 60 -0.38 15.58 -7.88
N SER A 61 -1.14 15.49 -8.98
CA SER A 61 -2.20 16.47 -9.29
C SER A 61 -3.25 16.60 -8.19
N VAL A 62 -3.40 15.60 -7.30
CA VAL A 62 -4.30 15.70 -6.14
C VAL A 62 -3.80 16.73 -5.12
N CYS A 63 -2.52 17.10 -5.12
CA CYS A 63 -1.96 18.08 -4.19
C CYS A 63 -2.42 19.52 -4.46
N SER A 64 -2.80 19.85 -5.69
CA SER A 64 -3.33 21.17 -6.04
C SER A 64 -4.81 21.33 -5.70
N GLU A 65 -5.49 20.25 -5.36
CA GLU A 65 -6.92 20.25 -5.07
C GLU A 65 -7.18 20.51 -3.57
N PRO A 66 -7.84 21.64 -3.21
CA PRO A 66 -8.13 21.96 -1.82
C PRO A 66 -8.90 20.84 -1.11
N GLY A 67 -8.48 20.48 0.10
CA GLY A 67 -9.13 19.46 0.93
C GLY A 67 -8.92 18.01 0.50
N ARG A 68 -8.15 17.75 -0.58
CA ARG A 68 -7.89 16.39 -1.07
C ARG A 68 -6.47 15.90 -0.79
N CYS A 69 -5.61 16.75 -0.22
CA CYS A 69 -4.24 16.40 0.14
C CYS A 69 -3.90 16.94 1.53
N HIS A 70 -3.42 16.06 2.40
CA HIS A 70 -2.88 16.43 3.72
C HIS A 70 -1.44 15.96 3.86
N LEU A 71 -0.60 16.81 4.46
CA LEU A 71 0.73 16.40 4.90
C LEU A 71 0.58 15.48 6.12
N ILE A 72 1.20 14.31 6.07
CA ILE A 72 1.25 13.36 7.17
C ILE A 72 2.68 12.97 7.51
N THR A 73 2.90 12.46 8.72
CA THR A 73 4.19 11.90 9.14
C THR A 73 3.99 10.44 9.52
N ILE A 74 4.69 9.55 8.81
CA ILE A 74 4.69 8.12 9.06
C ILE A 74 5.83 7.81 10.01
N ARG A 75 5.51 7.14 11.12
CA ARG A 75 6.47 6.75 12.15
C ARG A 75 6.33 5.26 12.42
N ARG A 76 7.42 4.63 12.85
CA ARG A 76 7.32 3.30 13.45
C ARG A 76 6.43 3.42 14.68
N ARG A 77 5.53 2.46 14.86
CA ARG A 77 4.77 2.34 16.10
C ARG A 77 5.76 2.00 17.20
N SER A 78 5.98 2.92 18.13
CA SER A 78 6.60 2.58 19.41
C SER A 78 5.64 1.64 20.14
N GLN A 79 6.14 0.45 20.49
CA GLN A 79 5.41 -0.49 21.34
C GLN A 79 5.31 0.06 22.76
#